data_AF-A0A661RKB6-F1
#
_entry.id   AF-A0A661RKB6-F1
#
_cell.length_a   1.000
_cell.length_b   1.000
_cell.length_c   1.000
_cell.angle_alpha   90.00
_cell.angle_beta   90.00
_cell.angle_gamma   90.00
#
_symmetry.space_group_name_H-M   'P 1'
#
loop_
_entity.id
_entity.type
_entity.pdbx_description
1 polymer ?
#
loop_
_entity_poly.entity_id
_entity_poly.type
_entity_poly.pdbx_seq_one_letter_code
_entity_poly.pdbx_strand_id
1 'polypeptide(L)' 'MELRELEKALMKENGWLFHKLSEQKGLIQEKAQTEHDYRVALAVKITELRTEGTPVTIMSDLCRGYKPIAKLKLDRD' A
#
# COMPACT_ATOMS: atom_id res chain seq x y z
N MET A 1 -1.29 -40.95 -20.45
CA MET A 1 -2.07 -40.38 -19.32
C MET A 1 -3.52 -40.40 -19.76
N GLU A 2 -4.42 -41.00 -18.98
CA GLU A 2 -5.87 -40.94 -19.26
C GLU A 2 -6.35 -39.49 -19.20
N LEU A 3 -7.26 -39.09 -20.09
CA LEU A 3 -7.82 -37.72 -20.17
C LEU A 3 -8.31 -37.21 -18.80
N ARG A 4 -8.91 -38.10 -18.00
CA ARG A 4 -9.42 -37.80 -16.66
C ARG A 4 -8.34 -37.37 -15.66
N GLU A 5 -7.12 -37.91 -15.79
CA GLU A 5 -6.01 -37.53 -14.91
C GLU A 5 -5.46 -36.15 -15.28
N LEU A 6 -5.46 -35.80 -16.58
CA LEU A 6 -5.12 -34.46 -17.04
C LEU A 6 -6.14 -33.42 -16.57
N GLU A 7 -7.44 -33.72 -16.62
CA GLU A 7 -8.50 -32.81 -16.14
C GLU A 7 -8.38 -32.52 -14.65
N LYS A 8 -8.11 -33.55 -13.83
CA LYS A 8 -7.89 -33.38 -12.39
C LYS A 8 -6.66 -32.53 -12.10
N ALA A 9 -5.56 -32.78 -12.81
CA ALA A 9 -4.34 -31.98 -12.66
C ALA A 9 -4.59 -30.51 -13.03
N LEU A 10 -5.28 -30.26 -14.15
CA LEU A 10 -5.66 -28.93 -14.60
C LEU A 10 -6.53 -28.20 -13.57
N MET A 11 -7.55 -28.87 -13.02
CA MET A 11 -8.40 -28.29 -11.98
C MET A 11 -7.60 -27.90 -10.72
N LYS A 12 -6.65 -28.74 -10.31
CA LYS A 12 -5.80 -28.46 -9.15
C LYS A 12 -4.93 -27.22 -9.39
N GLU A 13 -4.26 -27.14 -10.54
CA GLU A 13 -3.43 -25.99 -10.92
C GLU A 13 -4.27 -24.71 -11.02
N ASN A 14 -5.45 -24.77 -11.63
CA ASN A 14 -6.36 -23.63 -11.67
C ASN A 14 -6.79 -23.15 -10.28
N GLY A 15 -7.09 -24.07 -9.36
CA GLY A 15 -7.40 -23.72 -7.97
C GLY A 15 -6.26 -22.97 -7.28
N TRP A 16 -5.02 -23.44 -7.47
CA TRP A 16 -3.83 -22.76 -6.99
C TRP A 16 -3.65 -21.37 -7.60
N LEU A 17 -3.85 -21.24 -8.91
CA LEU A 17 -3.77 -19.95 -9.61
C LEU A 17 -4.82 -18.97 -9.09
N PHE A 18 -6.07 -19.39 -8.91
CA PHE A 18 -7.12 -18.53 -8.34
C PHE A 18 -6.77 -18.05 -6.94
N HIS A 19 -6.24 -18.94 -6.09
CA HIS A 19 -5.80 -18.56 -4.76
C HIS A 19 -4.68 -17.50 -4.82
N LYS A 20 -3.67 -17.71 -5.66
CA LYS A 20 -2.56 -16.75 -5.84
C LYS A 20 -3.03 -15.41 -6.39
N LEU A 21 -3.98 -15.41 -7.33
CA LEU A 21 -4.60 -14.18 -7.84
C LEU A 21 -5.36 -13.43 -6.73
N SER A 22 -6.05 -14.15 -5.85
CA SER A 22 -6.77 -13.54 -4.73
C SER A 22 -5.82 -12.88 -3.72
N GLU A 23 -4.70 -13.53 -3.39
CA GLU A 23 -3.64 -12.96 -2.55
C GLU A 23 -3.04 -11.71 -3.18
N GLN A 24 -2.69 -11.78 -4.47
CA GLN A 24 -2.12 -10.66 -5.20
C GLN A 24 -3.06 -9.45 -5.25
N LYS A 25 -4.36 -9.69 -5.43
CA LYS A 25 -5.37 -8.62 -5.38
C LYS A 25 -5.39 -7.94 -4.02
N GLY A 26 -5.31 -8.70 -2.93
CA GLY A 26 -5.22 -8.15 -1.57
C GLY A 26 -4.00 -7.26 -1.39
N LEU A 27 -2.82 -7.72 -1.80
CA LEU A 27 -1.57 -6.95 -1.73
C LEU A 27 -1.63 -5.64 -2.52
N ILE A 28 -2.26 -5.65 -3.71
CA ILE A 28 -2.43 -4.43 -4.51
C ILE A 28 -3.35 -3.43 -3.80
N GLN A 29 -4.45 -3.91 -3.20
CA GLN A 29 -5.37 -3.06 -2.45
C GLN A 29 -4.73 -2.46 -1.21
N GLU A 30 -3.99 -3.27 -0.44
CA GLU A 30 -3.26 -2.83 0.74
C GLU A 30 -2.21 -1.77 0.38
N LYS A 31 -1.42 -2.01 -0.66
CA LYS A 31 -0.43 -1.04 -1.16
C LYS A 31 -1.07 0.28 -1.61
N ALA A 32 -2.22 0.21 -2.28
CA ALA A 32 -2.94 1.40 -2.69
C ALA A 32 -3.46 2.20 -1.48
N GLN A 33 -3.94 1.50 -0.44
CA GLN A 33 -4.42 2.10 0.78
C GLN A 33 -3.29 2.77 1.58
N THR A 34 -2.15 2.10 1.77
CA THR A 34 -1.02 2.65 2.52
C THR A 34 -0.40 3.87 1.83
N GLU A 35 -0.31 3.86 0.49
CA GLU A 35 0.10 5.05 -0.30
C GLU A 35 -0.89 6.20 -0.13
N HIS A 36 -2.20 5.92 -0.22
CA HIS A 36 -3.24 6.92 -0.01
C HIS A 36 -3.10 7.59 1.37
N ASP A 37 -3.04 6.78 2.43
CA ASP A 37 -3.03 7.27 3.81
C ASP A 37 -1.79 8.09 4.11
N TYR A 38 -0.63 7.66 3.63
CA TYR A 38 0.61 8.43 3.72
C TYR A 38 0.48 9.80 3.02
N ARG A 39 -0.02 9.83 1.78
CA ARG A 39 -0.14 11.07 0.99
C ARG A 39 -1.13 12.05 1.60
N VAL A 40 -2.27 11.55 2.10
CA VAL A 40 -3.29 12.37 2.78
C VAL A 40 -2.71 12.96 4.06
N ALA A 41 -2.12 12.15 4.93
CA ALA A 41 -1.54 12.62 6.19
C ALA A 41 -0.44 13.65 5.97
N LEU A 42 0.43 13.43 4.97
CA LEU A 42 1.47 14.37 4.60
C LEU A 42 0.89 15.70 4.12
N ALA A 43 -0.13 15.68 3.26
CA ALA A 43 -0.76 16.89 2.73
C ALA A 43 -1.50 17.69 3.81
N VAL A 44 -2.20 17.01 4.72
CA VAL A 44 -2.84 17.62 5.89
C VAL A 44 -1.79 18.32 6.74
N LYS A 45 -0.69 17.64 7.09
CA LYS A 45 0.35 18.23 7.95
C LYS A 45 1.07 19.42 7.30
N ILE A 46 1.32 19.35 5.99
CA ILE A 46 1.85 20.49 5.23
C ILE A 46 0.90 21.69 5.33
N THR A 47 -0.41 21.44 5.21
CA THR A 47 -1.42 22.51 5.28
C THR A 47 -1.48 23.14 6.67
N GLU A 48 -1.48 22.31 7.72
CA GLU A 48 -1.40 22.80 9.12
C GLU A 48 -0.17 23.69 9.34
N LEU A 49 1.03 23.21 8.99
CA LEU A 49 2.26 23.98 9.17
C LEU A 49 2.27 25.28 8.36
N ARG A 50 1.66 25.29 7.17
CA ARG A 50 1.47 26.52 6.39
C ARG A 50 0.56 27.51 7.10
N THR A 51 -0.55 27.05 7.67
CA THR A 51 -1.47 27.91 8.43
C THR A 51 -0.84 28.47 9.70
N GLU A 52 0.10 27.74 10.30
CA GLU A 52 0.88 28.17 11.47
C GLU A 52 2.02 29.16 11.10
N GLY A 53 2.21 29.47 9.82
CA GLY A 53 3.27 30.38 9.36
C GLY A 53 4.67 29.75 9.32
N THR A 54 4.76 28.41 9.36
CA THR A 54 6.04 27.70 9.31
C THR A 54 6.75 27.98 7.98
N PRO A 55 8.05 28.35 7.97
CA PRO A 55 8.80 28.53 6.74
C PRO A 55 8.82 27.27 5.87
N VAL A 56 8.55 27.45 4.57
CA VAL A 56 8.50 26.34 3.59
C VAL A 56 9.84 25.59 3.50
N THR A 57 10.95 26.26 3.82
CA THR A 57 12.31 25.70 3.78
C THR A 57 12.53 24.52 4.75
N ILE A 58 11.85 24.50 5.90
CA ILE A 58 12.00 23.43 6.91
C ILE A 58 10.78 22.50 7.00
N MET A 59 9.70 22.83 6.31
CA MET A 59 8.40 22.16 6.42
C MET A 59 8.46 20.69 6.01
N SER A 60 9.24 20.37 4.98
CA SER A 60 9.46 18.99 4.54
C SER A 60 10.02 18.12 5.67
N ASP A 61 11.00 18.64 6.40
CA ASP A 61 11.69 17.91 7.46
C ASP A 61 10.79 17.73 8.68
N LEU A 62 10.02 18.76 9.03
CA LEU A 62 9.03 18.70 10.10
C LEU A 62 7.92 17.68 9.79
N CYS A 63 7.36 17.70 8.58
CA CYS A 63 6.34 16.76 8.17
C CYS A 63 6.85 15.31 8.16
N ARG A 64 8.02 15.06 7.58
CA ARG A 64 8.57 13.70 7.46
C ARG A 64 9.16 13.18 8.78
N GLY A 65 9.60 14.08 9.67
CA GLY A 65 10.03 13.76 11.03
C GLY A 65 8.88 13.53 12.00
N TYR A 66 7.64 13.89 11.64
CA TYR A 66 6.47 13.66 12.48
C TYR A 66 6.18 12.16 12.57
N LYS A 67 6.22 11.62 13.81
CA LYS A 67 6.16 10.17 14.07
C LYS A 67 5.01 9.44 13.34
N PRO A 68 3.77 9.94 13.33
CA PRO A 68 2.68 9.31 12.57
C PRO A 68 2.95 9.22 11.06
N ILE A 69 3.47 10.29 10.44
CA ILE A 69 3.78 10.29 8.99
C ILE A 69 4.97 9.37 8.71
N ALA A 70 5.98 9.34 9.57
CA ALA A 70 7.10 8.42 9.44
C ALA A 70 6.65 6.95 9.52
N LYS A 71 5.69 6.63 10.41
CA LYS A 71 5.08 5.30 10.49
C LYS A 71 4.30 4.95 9.22
N LEU A 72 3.45 5.87 8.73
CA LEU A 72 2.72 5.67 7.47
C LEU A 72 3.66 5.49 6.27
N LYS A 73 4.82 6.17 6.26
CA LYS A 73 5.84 5.96 5.22
C LYS A 73 6.43 4.56 5.29
N LEU A 74 6.71 4.06 6.49
CA LEU A 74 7.21 2.70 6.71
C LEU A 74 6.19 1.64 6.27
N ASP A 75 4.89 1.86 6.54
CA ASP A 75 3.82 0.91 6.19
C ASP A 75 3.53 0.90 4.68
N ARG A 76 3.92 1.96 3.97
CA ARG A 76 3.80 2.10 2.52
C ARG A 76 4.94 1.45 1.74
N ASP A 77 6.16 1.54 2.29
CA ASP A 77 7.41 1.06 1.68
C ASP A 77 7.50 -0.49 1.75
#